data_AF-A0AAF5DI73-F1
#
_entry.id   AF-A0AAF5DI73-F1
#
_cell.length_a   1.000
_cell.length_b   1.000
_cell.length_c   1.000
_cell.angle_alpha   90.00
_cell.angle_beta   90.00
_cell.angle_gamma   90.00
#
_symmetry.space_group_name_H-M   'P 1'
#
loop_
_entity.id
_entity.type
_entity.pdbx_description
1 polymer ?
#
loop_
_entity_poly.entity_id
_entity_poly.type
_entity_poly.pdbx_seq_one_letter_code
_entity_poly.pdbx_strand_id
1 'polypeptide(L)'
;MKNLLTFSFITFCLFFLIKGNNNDEIVSTSIHEYRGYYRREYSLIKPYHSSSSHIPYWNIIGDTEVNNDEVRLTRDEKGKSGIIYNKSPVLFRDWEVMLSFSITGTKERLYGDGMAIWYVKEINRGPAFDTYQNDNKGSDYQFPIIYGMINNGNKEYNIDNDGTSTRLGQRMCSAYLRNQGKGSTNLLLRYFNDTLSIYTDVDGEGKWKKCFDVKNVFLPTGYYFAVSGHTGDLHDTHDILAFRMYELNLNRPNTENVMSSHNMIPYHLDEKENILETKNEKSFFYNLKVFILICITISILIFAVYYGLEYYKNRIAKSRKRFY
;
A
#
# COMPACT_ATOMS: atom_id res chain seq x y z
N MET A 1 35.61 -36.61 -17.97
CA MET A 1 35.17 -35.29 -17.43
C MET A 1 34.34 -34.43 -18.39
N LYS A 2 33.89 -34.91 -19.57
CA LYS A 2 33.03 -34.11 -20.47
C LYS A 2 31.50 -34.26 -20.26
N ASN A 3 31.04 -35.26 -19.49
CA ASN A 3 29.60 -35.53 -19.33
C ASN A 3 28.94 -34.89 -18.10
N LEU A 4 29.70 -34.31 -17.16
CA LEU A 4 29.11 -33.66 -15.97
C LEU A 4 28.62 -32.22 -16.24
N LEU A 5 29.21 -31.51 -17.20
CA LEU A 5 28.86 -30.12 -17.48
C LEU A 5 27.53 -29.98 -18.25
N THR A 6 27.16 -30.96 -19.08
CA THR A 6 25.91 -30.91 -19.86
C THR A 6 24.67 -31.09 -18.99
N PHE A 7 24.73 -31.95 -17.97
CA PHE A 7 23.61 -32.14 -17.04
C PHE A 7 23.33 -30.89 -16.21
N SER A 8 24.37 -30.18 -15.75
CA SER A 8 24.18 -28.95 -14.97
C SER A 8 23.48 -27.85 -15.77
N PHE A 9 23.74 -27.75 -17.08
CA PHE A 9 23.14 -26.72 -17.93
C PHE A 9 21.66 -27.00 -18.23
N ILE A 10 21.30 -28.26 -18.49
CA ILE A 10 19.90 -28.63 -18.77
C ILE A 10 19.03 -28.44 -17.53
N THR A 11 19.55 -28.78 -16.34
CA THR A 11 18.79 -28.59 -15.09
C THR A 11 18.60 -27.10 -14.78
N PHE A 12 19.60 -26.26 -15.06
CA PHE A 12 19.49 -24.81 -14.85
C PHE A 12 18.49 -24.15 -15.82
N CYS A 13 18.44 -24.58 -17.08
CA CYS A 13 17.45 -24.07 -18.04
C CYS A 13 16.01 -24.49 -17.67
N LEU A 14 15.80 -25.69 -17.13
CA LEU A 14 14.47 -26.13 -16.66
C LEU A 14 14.01 -25.37 -15.42
N PHE A 15 14.91 -25.01 -14.49
CA PHE A 15 14.55 -24.17 -13.35
C PHE A 15 14.18 -22.74 -13.73
N PHE A 16 14.74 -22.18 -14.81
CA PHE A 16 14.36 -20.85 -15.29
C PHE A 16 13.07 -20.81 -16.11
N LEU A 17 12.66 -21.91 -16.74
CA LEU A 17 11.41 -21.97 -17.50
C LEU A 17 10.16 -22.18 -16.63
N ILE A 18 10.31 -22.61 -15.37
CA ILE A 18 9.21 -22.65 -14.38
C ILE A 18 9.19 -21.36 -13.54
N LYS A 19 9.66 -20.24 -14.09
CA LYS A 19 9.21 -18.93 -13.60
C LYS A 19 7.75 -18.81 -14.06
N GLY A 20 6.87 -19.46 -13.31
CA GLY A 20 5.43 -19.49 -13.54
C GLY A 20 5.00 -18.09 -13.91
N ASN A 21 4.43 -17.96 -15.10
CA ASN A 21 3.89 -16.71 -15.59
C ASN A 21 2.74 -16.40 -14.63
N ASN A 22 3.01 -15.66 -13.56
CA ASN A 22 2.02 -15.14 -12.62
C ASN A 22 1.22 -14.07 -13.37
N ASN A 23 0.49 -14.51 -14.39
CA ASN A 23 -0.43 -13.69 -15.13
C ASN A 23 -1.56 -13.37 -14.16
N ASP A 24 -1.56 -12.11 -13.72
CA ASP A 24 -2.67 -11.54 -12.97
C ASP A 24 -3.94 -11.67 -13.82
N GLU A 25 -4.91 -12.44 -13.32
CA GLU A 25 -6.13 -12.82 -14.04
C GLU A 25 -6.97 -11.61 -14.48
N ILE A 26 -6.78 -10.45 -13.84
CA ILE A 26 -7.56 -9.23 -14.10
C ILE A 26 -6.92 -8.39 -15.21
N VAL A 27 -5.60 -8.47 -15.38
CA VAL A 27 -4.91 -7.62 -16.36
C VAL A 27 -5.40 -7.93 -17.78
N SER A 28 -5.74 -6.89 -18.53
CA SER A 28 -6.31 -6.97 -19.88
C SER A 28 -7.76 -7.48 -19.98
N THR A 29 -8.41 -7.82 -18.87
CA THR A 29 -9.85 -8.08 -18.85
C THR A 29 -10.65 -6.79 -19.04
N SER A 30 -11.92 -6.92 -19.46
CA SER A 30 -12.76 -5.74 -19.69
C SER A 30 -13.12 -5.03 -18.39
N ILE A 31 -13.22 -3.70 -18.42
CA ILE A 31 -13.81 -2.93 -17.31
C ILE A 31 -15.30 -3.25 -17.05
N HIS A 32 -15.98 -3.88 -18.01
CA HIS A 32 -17.36 -4.32 -17.86
C HIS A 32 -17.49 -5.75 -17.34
N GLU A 33 -16.38 -6.47 -17.23
CA GLU A 33 -16.35 -7.78 -16.60
C GLU A 33 -16.43 -7.63 -15.08
N TYR A 34 -17.47 -8.22 -14.49
CA TYR A 34 -17.66 -8.24 -13.05
C TYR A 34 -17.40 -9.63 -12.51
N ARG A 35 -16.81 -9.68 -11.32
CA ARG A 35 -16.49 -10.90 -10.59
C ARG A 35 -17.28 -10.91 -9.30
N GLY A 36 -17.85 -12.06 -8.95
CA GLY A 36 -18.64 -12.21 -7.74
C GLY A 36 -20.07 -11.67 -7.82
N TYR A 37 -20.71 -11.54 -6.67
CA TYR A 37 -22.12 -11.16 -6.55
C TYR A 37 -22.27 -9.66 -6.32
N TYR A 38 -23.02 -9.00 -7.19
CA TYR A 38 -23.31 -7.57 -7.09
C TYR A 38 -24.13 -7.24 -5.84
N ARG A 39 -23.64 -6.31 -5.02
CA ARG A 39 -24.36 -5.84 -3.83
C ARG A 39 -24.91 -4.44 -4.02
N ARG A 40 -26.24 -4.36 -4.13
CA ARG A 40 -26.96 -3.11 -4.37
C ARG A 40 -26.84 -2.14 -3.19
N GLU A 41 -26.88 -2.67 -1.98
CA GLU A 41 -26.86 -1.90 -0.74
C GLU A 41 -25.52 -1.18 -0.48
N TYR A 42 -24.43 -1.61 -1.14
CA TYR A 42 -23.10 -0.95 -1.11
C TYR A 42 -22.75 -0.30 -2.46
N SER A 43 -23.70 -0.19 -3.38
CA SER A 43 -23.47 0.39 -4.71
C SER A 43 -24.21 1.71 -4.88
N LEU A 44 -23.61 2.63 -5.63
CA LEU A 44 -24.12 3.93 -6.02
C LEU A 44 -24.10 4.01 -7.54
N ILE A 45 -25.26 3.92 -8.18
CA ILE A 45 -25.39 3.97 -9.64
C ILE A 45 -26.52 4.92 -10.03
N LYS A 46 -26.41 5.52 -11.22
CA LYS A 46 -27.44 6.38 -11.80
C LYS A 46 -28.79 5.66 -11.96
N PRO A 47 -29.93 6.39 -11.97
CA PRO A 47 -30.04 7.83 -11.74
C PRO A 47 -29.85 8.18 -10.25
N TYR A 48 -29.15 9.27 -9.97
CA TYR A 48 -29.08 9.80 -8.61
C TYR A 48 -30.24 10.77 -8.42
N HIS A 49 -31.15 10.47 -7.50
CA HIS A 49 -32.32 11.30 -7.27
C HIS A 49 -31.89 12.69 -6.78
N SER A 50 -32.08 13.72 -7.59
CA SER A 50 -31.70 15.11 -7.28
C SER A 50 -32.71 15.86 -6.42
N SER A 51 -34.00 15.47 -6.47
CA SER A 51 -35.09 16.20 -5.80
C SER A 51 -35.07 16.09 -4.27
N SER A 52 -34.34 15.13 -3.73
CA SER A 52 -34.10 14.98 -2.30
C SER A 52 -32.65 14.62 -2.09
N SER A 53 -31.97 15.21 -1.10
CA SER A 53 -30.64 14.78 -0.60
C SER A 53 -30.62 13.33 -0.08
N HIS A 54 -31.68 12.55 -0.35
CA HIS A 54 -31.87 11.17 0.06
C HIS A 54 -31.43 10.23 -1.06
N ILE A 55 -30.18 9.79 -0.97
CA ILE A 55 -29.67 8.69 -1.79
C ILE A 55 -29.96 7.39 -1.00
N PRO A 56 -30.62 6.37 -1.61
CA PRO A 56 -30.81 5.09 -0.95
C PRO A 56 -29.49 4.49 -0.48
N TYR A 57 -29.40 4.02 0.76
CA TYR A 57 -28.21 3.43 1.39
C TYR A 57 -26.98 4.34 1.59
N TRP A 58 -27.00 5.57 1.08
CA TRP A 58 -25.87 6.48 1.17
C TRP A 58 -26.27 7.78 1.88
N ASN A 59 -25.31 8.40 2.54
CA ASN A 59 -25.45 9.73 3.14
C ASN A 59 -24.34 10.63 2.61
N ILE A 60 -24.64 11.92 2.51
CA ILE A 60 -23.70 12.95 2.08
C ILE A 60 -23.38 13.91 3.24
N ILE A 61 -22.18 14.48 3.25
CA ILE A 61 -21.72 15.46 4.24
C ILE A 61 -20.90 16.53 3.51
N GLY A 62 -21.03 17.78 3.95
CA GLY A 62 -20.25 18.91 3.43
C GLY A 62 -20.74 19.40 2.09
N ASP A 63 -19.80 19.74 1.20
CA ASP A 63 -20.07 20.35 -0.11
C ASP A 63 -20.51 19.33 -1.18
N THR A 64 -20.86 18.11 -0.79
CA THR A 64 -21.31 17.08 -1.73
C THR A 64 -22.68 17.42 -2.32
N GLU A 65 -22.78 17.34 -3.64
CA GLU A 65 -23.97 17.64 -4.42
C GLU A 65 -24.38 16.44 -5.26
N VAL A 66 -25.69 16.27 -5.44
CA VAL A 66 -26.27 15.12 -6.15
C VAL A 66 -26.97 15.63 -7.40
N ASN A 67 -26.40 15.30 -8.56
CA ASN A 67 -26.96 15.57 -9.86
C ASN A 67 -27.46 14.27 -10.49
N ASN A 68 -28.31 14.35 -11.52
CA ASN A 68 -28.88 13.13 -12.13
C ASN A 68 -27.81 12.14 -12.66
N ASP A 69 -26.69 12.68 -13.15
CA ASP A 69 -25.62 11.91 -13.83
C ASP A 69 -24.39 11.64 -12.95
N GLU A 70 -24.23 12.34 -11.84
CA GLU A 70 -23.05 12.26 -10.98
C GLU A 70 -23.32 12.71 -9.55
N VAL A 71 -22.49 12.24 -8.62
CA VAL A 71 -22.37 12.81 -7.28
C VAL A 71 -21.08 13.61 -7.23
N ARG A 72 -21.19 14.92 -7.09
CA ARG A 72 -20.07 15.86 -7.01
C ARG A 72 -19.60 15.98 -5.57
N LEU A 73 -18.34 15.65 -5.29
CA LEU A 73 -17.75 15.81 -3.96
C LEU A 73 -17.28 17.24 -3.72
N THR A 74 -16.59 17.83 -4.70
CA THR A 74 -16.10 19.21 -4.64
C THR A 74 -16.27 19.89 -5.99
N ARG A 75 -16.36 21.22 -5.96
CA ARG A 75 -16.31 22.07 -7.15
C ARG A 75 -14.90 22.56 -7.39
N ASP A 76 -14.64 23.11 -8.58
CA ASP A 76 -13.41 23.86 -8.93
C ASP A 76 -13.35 25.20 -8.17
N GLU A 77 -13.40 25.13 -6.83
CA GLU A 77 -13.40 26.24 -5.87
C GLU A 77 -12.51 25.88 -4.67
N LYS A 78 -11.91 26.89 -4.03
CA LYS A 78 -11.07 26.69 -2.83
C LYS A 78 -11.88 26.29 -1.60
N GLY A 79 -11.27 25.51 -0.72
CA GLY A 79 -11.78 25.23 0.63
C GLY A 79 -13.06 24.37 0.65
N LYS A 80 -13.23 23.49 -0.33
CA LYS A 80 -14.38 22.58 -0.41
C LYS A 80 -14.02 21.23 0.17
N SER A 81 -14.96 20.62 0.87
CA SER A 81 -14.84 19.26 1.36
C SER A 81 -16.17 18.55 1.26
N GLY A 82 -16.20 17.46 0.50
CA GLY A 82 -17.37 16.61 0.35
C GLY A 82 -17.09 15.17 0.70
N ILE A 83 -18.06 14.52 1.31
CA ILE A 83 -18.01 13.09 1.65
C ILE A 83 -19.34 12.45 1.30
N ILE A 84 -19.30 11.29 0.66
CA ILE A 84 -20.42 10.36 0.57
C ILE A 84 -20.03 9.04 1.21
N TYR A 85 -20.90 8.46 2.03
CA TYR A 85 -20.62 7.21 2.73
C TYR A 85 -21.81 6.28 2.78
N ASN A 86 -21.52 4.99 2.83
CA ASN A 86 -22.51 3.94 2.88
C ASN A 86 -23.02 3.74 4.31
N LYS A 87 -24.33 3.55 4.46
CA LYS A 87 -24.99 3.33 5.76
C LYS A 87 -24.84 1.92 6.30
N SER A 88 -24.52 0.96 5.43
CA SER A 88 -24.44 -0.46 5.77
C SER A 88 -22.99 -0.86 6.04
N PRO A 89 -22.72 -1.60 7.13
CA PRO A 89 -21.39 -2.11 7.39
C PRO A 89 -21.10 -3.32 6.49
N VAL A 90 -19.91 -3.41 5.91
CA VAL A 90 -19.50 -4.49 5.00
C VAL A 90 -19.21 -5.75 5.80
N LEU A 91 -20.07 -6.75 5.67
CA LEU A 91 -19.96 -8.00 6.43
C LEU A 91 -19.16 -9.10 5.71
N PHE A 92 -18.55 -8.79 4.57
CA PHE A 92 -17.88 -9.76 3.70
C PHE A 92 -16.37 -9.60 3.78
N ARG A 93 -15.66 -10.72 3.85
CA ARG A 93 -14.20 -10.72 3.90
C ARG A 93 -13.59 -10.32 2.57
N ASP A 94 -14.06 -10.92 1.48
CA ASP A 94 -13.47 -10.76 0.15
C ASP A 94 -14.41 -9.95 -0.76
N TRP A 95 -13.91 -8.84 -1.31
CA TRP A 95 -14.73 -7.90 -2.07
C TRP A 95 -13.95 -7.15 -3.16
N GLU A 96 -14.70 -6.66 -4.15
CA GLU A 96 -14.23 -5.71 -5.16
C GLU A 96 -15.09 -4.46 -5.16
N VAL A 97 -14.44 -3.31 -5.27
CA VAL A 97 -15.06 -2.00 -5.48
C VAL A 97 -14.58 -1.43 -6.80
N MET A 98 -15.53 -1.12 -7.68
CA MET A 98 -15.28 -0.40 -8.93
C MET A 98 -15.78 1.02 -8.79
N LEU A 99 -14.88 1.98 -8.92
CA LEU A 99 -15.18 3.41 -8.95
C LEU A 99 -14.99 3.94 -10.38
N SER A 100 -16.04 4.50 -10.95
CA SER A 100 -15.97 5.35 -12.14
C SER A 100 -16.06 6.80 -11.67
N PHE A 101 -15.08 7.64 -12.04
CA PHE A 101 -14.99 9.01 -11.54
C PHE A 101 -14.47 9.97 -12.62
N SER A 102 -14.52 11.27 -12.34
CA SER A 102 -13.97 12.31 -13.19
C SER A 102 -13.33 13.39 -12.32
N ILE A 103 -12.13 13.82 -12.72
CA ILE A 103 -11.42 14.94 -12.11
C ILE A 103 -11.22 15.99 -13.19
N THR A 104 -11.86 17.15 -13.02
CA THR A 104 -11.79 18.24 -14.01
C THR A 104 -11.45 19.55 -13.34
N GLY A 105 -10.58 20.33 -13.98
CA GLY A 105 -10.26 21.67 -13.51
C GLY A 105 -9.69 22.54 -14.60
N THR A 106 -9.81 23.84 -14.40
CA THR A 106 -9.50 24.88 -15.39
C THR A 106 -8.02 25.22 -15.51
N LYS A 107 -7.21 24.92 -14.49
CA LYS A 107 -5.77 25.23 -14.44
C LYS A 107 -4.95 24.10 -15.07
N GLU A 108 -4.12 24.43 -16.07
CA GLU A 108 -3.36 23.41 -16.83
C GLU A 108 -2.14 22.82 -16.10
N ARG A 109 -1.45 23.61 -15.25
CA ARG A 109 -0.16 23.23 -14.64
C ARG A 109 -0.14 23.23 -13.12
N LEU A 110 -1.18 23.78 -12.50
CA LEU A 110 -1.32 23.87 -11.05
C LEU A 110 -2.46 22.96 -10.65
N TYR A 111 -2.13 21.84 -10.01
CA TYR A 111 -3.06 20.75 -9.80
C TYR A 111 -3.75 20.84 -8.43
N GLY A 112 -5.07 20.68 -8.41
CA GLY A 112 -5.88 20.67 -7.18
C GLY A 112 -5.79 19.35 -6.43
N ASP A 113 -6.08 19.43 -5.14
CA ASP A 113 -6.20 18.36 -4.14
C ASP A 113 -6.88 17.08 -4.64
N GLY A 114 -6.66 15.97 -3.93
CA GLY A 114 -7.13 14.65 -4.35
C GLY A 114 -8.56 14.23 -3.95
N MET A 115 -8.83 12.96 -4.22
CA MET A 115 -9.97 12.21 -3.71
C MET A 115 -9.50 10.91 -3.05
N ALA A 116 -10.29 10.36 -2.14
CA ALA A 116 -9.96 9.14 -1.44
C ALA A 116 -11.17 8.19 -1.34
N ILE A 117 -10.89 6.89 -1.43
CA ILE A 117 -11.83 5.81 -1.07
C ILE A 117 -11.43 5.31 0.32
N TRP A 118 -12.41 5.21 1.20
CA TRP A 118 -12.25 4.84 2.59
C TRP A 118 -12.94 3.52 2.88
N TYR A 119 -12.30 2.71 3.73
CA TYR A 119 -12.89 1.57 4.39
C TYR A 119 -12.62 1.71 5.89
N VAL A 120 -13.60 2.23 6.62
CA VAL A 120 -13.38 2.80 7.97
C VAL A 120 -14.45 2.37 8.97
N LYS A 121 -14.06 2.25 10.25
CA LYS A 121 -14.97 1.87 11.33
C LYS A 121 -16.06 2.92 11.58
N GLU A 122 -15.67 4.19 11.56
CA GLU A 122 -16.53 5.33 11.85
C GLU A 122 -16.24 6.46 10.86
N ILE A 123 -17.29 7.19 10.49
CA ILE A 123 -17.20 8.34 9.59
C ILE A 123 -17.01 9.61 10.43
N ASN A 124 -15.76 9.98 10.67
CA ASN A 124 -15.38 11.18 11.40
C ASN A 124 -14.53 12.09 10.49
N ARG A 125 -14.91 13.37 10.32
CA ARG A 125 -14.08 14.33 9.58
C ARG A 125 -12.80 14.61 10.36
N GLY A 126 -11.65 14.32 9.76
CA GLY A 126 -10.33 14.53 10.33
C GLY A 126 -9.31 14.89 9.27
N PRO A 127 -8.04 15.16 9.65
CA PRO A 127 -7.02 15.67 8.73
C PRO A 127 -6.70 14.73 7.57
N ALA A 128 -6.91 13.42 7.72
CA ALA A 128 -6.71 12.46 6.63
C ALA A 128 -7.73 12.66 5.47
N PHE A 129 -8.87 13.31 5.71
CA PHE A 129 -9.81 13.68 4.65
C PHE A 129 -9.36 14.91 3.86
N ASP A 130 -8.30 15.59 4.31
CA ASP A 130 -7.57 16.59 3.55
C ASP A 130 -6.46 15.87 2.75
N THR A 131 -6.70 15.74 1.44
CA THR A 131 -5.83 15.05 0.50
C THR A 131 -4.93 16.02 -0.29
N TYR A 132 -4.58 17.16 0.31
CA TYR A 132 -3.70 18.15 -0.30
C TYR A 132 -2.28 17.62 -0.51
N GLN A 133 -1.65 18.04 -1.62
CA GLN A 133 -0.24 17.80 -1.93
C GLN A 133 0.61 18.84 -1.20
N ASN A 134 1.36 18.42 -0.17
CA ASN A 134 2.25 19.32 0.57
C ASN A 134 3.72 19.07 0.28
N ASP A 135 4.09 17.88 -0.24
CA ASP A 135 5.49 17.60 -0.51
C ASP A 135 5.93 18.26 -1.82
N ASN A 136 6.42 19.49 -1.70
CA ASN A 136 7.08 20.23 -2.79
C ASN A 136 8.50 19.73 -3.07
N LYS A 137 9.01 18.70 -2.37
CA LYS A 137 10.41 18.27 -2.49
C LYS A 137 10.63 17.40 -3.70
N GLY A 138 10.62 18.00 -4.90
CA GLY A 138 11.39 17.57 -6.08
C GLY A 138 11.45 16.07 -6.35
N SER A 139 10.41 15.33 -5.96
CA SER A 139 10.42 13.89 -6.04
C SER A 139 10.19 13.54 -7.51
N ASP A 140 10.98 12.62 -8.06
CA ASP A 140 10.94 12.18 -9.47
C ASP A 140 9.57 11.60 -9.93
N TYR A 141 8.52 11.70 -9.10
CA TYR A 141 7.20 11.18 -9.36
C TYR A 141 6.36 12.17 -10.17
N GLN A 142 5.79 11.68 -11.28
CA GLN A 142 4.79 12.42 -12.03
C GLN A 142 3.45 12.34 -11.29
N PHE A 143 2.93 13.48 -10.84
CA PHE A 143 1.60 13.62 -10.28
C PHE A 143 0.53 13.59 -11.39
N PRO A 144 -0.70 13.12 -11.11
CA PRO A 144 -1.19 12.61 -9.83
C PRO A 144 -0.78 11.17 -9.51
N ILE A 145 -0.76 10.83 -8.22
CA ILE A 145 -0.36 9.53 -7.69
C ILE A 145 -1.55 8.79 -7.06
N ILE A 146 -1.55 7.46 -7.19
CA ILE A 146 -2.46 6.56 -6.50
C ILE A 146 -1.64 5.75 -5.50
N TYR A 147 -2.04 5.77 -4.23
CA TYR A 147 -1.43 4.98 -3.17
C TYR A 147 -2.48 4.55 -2.13
N GLY A 148 -2.14 3.53 -1.35
CA GLY A 148 -2.98 3.02 -0.27
C GLY A 148 -2.38 3.33 1.10
N MET A 149 -3.24 3.34 2.12
CA MET A 149 -2.85 3.47 3.52
C MET A 149 -3.63 2.48 4.37
N ILE A 150 -3.00 2.03 5.46
CA ILE A 150 -3.68 1.28 6.51
C ILE A 150 -3.37 1.89 7.86
N ASN A 151 -4.42 2.18 8.61
CA ASN A 151 -4.32 2.81 9.92
C ASN A 151 -5.28 2.15 10.90
N ASN A 152 -4.76 1.86 12.08
CA ASN A 152 -5.51 1.32 13.22
C ASN A 152 -5.84 2.39 14.28
N GLY A 153 -5.55 3.66 14.00
CA GLY A 153 -5.67 4.78 14.92
C GLY A 153 -4.33 5.23 15.51
N ASN A 154 -3.26 4.45 15.36
CA ASN A 154 -1.94 4.78 15.91
C ASN A 154 -1.02 5.52 14.93
N LYS A 155 -1.40 5.60 13.64
CA LYS A 155 -0.64 6.36 12.65
C LYS A 155 -1.28 7.73 12.47
N GLU A 156 -0.49 8.77 12.61
CA GLU A 156 -0.89 10.11 12.20
C GLU A 156 -0.58 10.30 10.73
N TYR A 157 -1.53 10.86 9.98
CA TYR A 157 -1.30 11.26 8.61
C TYR A 157 -0.45 12.53 8.63
N ASN A 158 0.79 12.44 8.16
CA ASN A 158 1.64 13.61 8.01
C ASN A 158 1.26 14.32 6.71
N ILE A 159 0.55 15.43 6.86
CA ILE A 159 0.09 16.29 5.77
C ILE A 159 1.29 16.77 4.95
N ASP A 160 2.36 17.24 5.59
CA ASP A 160 3.55 17.85 4.95
C ASP A 160 4.29 16.94 3.95
N ASN A 161 4.12 15.61 4.07
CA ASN A 161 4.78 14.64 3.19
C ASN A 161 3.81 13.71 2.47
N ASP A 162 2.54 14.11 2.33
CA ASP A 162 1.47 13.34 1.69
C ASP A 162 1.35 11.92 2.28
N GLY A 163 1.54 11.80 3.59
CA GLY A 163 1.53 10.53 4.30
C GLY A 163 2.53 9.51 3.78
N THR A 164 3.62 9.92 3.10
CA THR A 164 4.57 9.02 2.43
C THR A 164 5.12 7.95 3.38
N SER A 165 5.38 8.33 4.64
CA SER A 165 5.82 7.40 5.70
C SER A 165 4.77 6.35 6.10
N THR A 166 3.51 6.60 5.81
CA THR A 166 2.36 5.74 6.16
C THR A 166 1.82 4.94 4.96
N ARG A 167 2.47 5.05 3.81
CA ARG A 167 2.09 4.38 2.56
C ARG A 167 2.17 2.86 2.66
N LEU A 168 1.09 2.19 2.28
CA LEU A 168 0.97 0.74 2.34
C LEU A 168 1.99 0.05 1.43
N GLY A 169 2.87 -0.78 2.02
CA GLY A 169 3.91 -1.53 1.32
C GLY A 169 4.90 -0.69 0.51
N GLN A 170 4.95 0.63 0.75
CA GLN A 170 5.71 1.61 -0.06
C GLN A 170 5.39 1.52 -1.57
N ARG A 171 4.18 1.12 -1.94
CA ARG A 171 3.73 1.00 -3.33
C ARG A 171 2.88 2.21 -3.74
N MET A 172 3.03 2.61 -4.99
CA MET A 172 2.19 3.62 -5.65
C MET A 172 2.28 3.44 -7.16
N CYS A 173 1.38 4.08 -7.90
CA CYS A 173 1.54 4.31 -9.34
C CYS A 173 1.19 5.76 -9.69
N SER A 174 1.84 6.29 -10.73
CA SER A 174 1.45 7.55 -11.37
C SER A 174 0.37 7.26 -12.41
N ALA A 175 -0.65 8.10 -12.46
CA ALA A 175 -1.76 7.95 -13.41
C ALA A 175 -2.26 9.32 -13.85
N TYR A 176 -2.43 9.55 -15.15
CA TYR A 176 -2.96 10.81 -15.66
C TYR A 176 -4.50 10.80 -15.62
N LEU A 177 -5.06 11.24 -14.49
CA LEU A 177 -6.51 11.14 -14.19
C LEU A 177 -7.31 12.39 -14.58
N ARG A 178 -6.63 13.52 -14.76
CA ARG A 178 -7.27 14.83 -14.93
C ARG A 178 -7.71 15.09 -16.36
N ASN A 179 -8.83 15.81 -16.49
CA ASN A 179 -9.37 16.31 -17.74
C ASN A 179 -9.50 15.20 -18.80
N GLN A 180 -9.71 13.96 -18.34
CA GLN A 180 -10.06 12.83 -19.18
C GLN A 180 -11.52 12.93 -19.59
N GLY A 181 -11.90 12.26 -20.68
CA GLY A 181 -13.30 12.18 -21.09
C GLY A 181 -14.19 11.64 -19.96
N LYS A 182 -15.36 12.22 -19.74
CA LYS A 182 -16.26 11.76 -18.68
C LYS A 182 -16.61 10.27 -18.89
N GLY A 183 -16.25 9.43 -17.92
CA GLY A 183 -16.44 7.98 -17.97
C GLY A 183 -15.24 7.17 -18.47
N SER A 184 -14.12 7.80 -18.85
CA SER A 184 -12.90 7.08 -19.27
C SER A 184 -11.95 6.77 -18.11
N THR A 185 -12.24 7.23 -16.90
CA THR A 185 -11.40 6.99 -15.72
C THR A 185 -12.10 6.06 -14.74
N ASN A 186 -11.51 4.87 -14.57
CA ASN A 186 -12.03 3.80 -13.73
C ASN A 186 -10.94 3.25 -12.83
N LEU A 187 -11.30 2.94 -11.59
CA LEU A 187 -10.44 2.30 -10.60
C LEU A 187 -11.13 1.05 -10.05
N LEU A 188 -10.39 -0.03 -9.93
CA LEU A 188 -10.80 -1.26 -9.25
C LEU A 188 -9.93 -1.46 -8.02
N LEU A 189 -10.57 -1.43 -6.85
CA LEU A 189 -10.02 -1.75 -5.55
C LEU A 189 -10.48 -3.17 -5.18
N ARG A 190 -9.57 -4.13 -5.18
CA ARG A 190 -9.85 -5.53 -4.86
C ARG A 190 -9.20 -5.89 -3.52
N TYR A 191 -9.98 -6.48 -2.63
CA TYR A 191 -9.47 -7.13 -1.43
C TYR A 191 -9.86 -8.62 -1.47
N PHE A 192 -8.86 -9.49 -1.66
CA PHE A 192 -9.08 -10.92 -1.81
C PHE A 192 -7.90 -11.70 -1.23
N ASN A 193 -8.19 -12.68 -0.37
CA ASN A 193 -7.18 -13.56 0.21
C ASN A 193 -5.98 -12.78 0.82
N ASP A 194 -6.31 -11.86 1.73
CA ASP A 194 -5.38 -10.98 2.45
C ASP A 194 -4.46 -10.14 1.53
N THR A 195 -4.90 -9.90 0.30
CA THR A 195 -4.19 -9.10 -0.71
C THR A 195 -5.08 -7.94 -1.14
N LEU A 196 -4.55 -6.72 -1.03
CA LEU A 196 -5.17 -5.51 -1.55
C LEU A 196 -4.53 -5.16 -2.90
N SER A 197 -5.33 -5.09 -3.95
CA SER A 197 -4.87 -4.82 -5.31
C SER A 197 -5.62 -3.64 -5.91
N ILE A 198 -4.88 -2.78 -6.62
CA ILE A 198 -5.41 -1.64 -7.36
C ILE A 198 -5.18 -1.85 -8.85
N TYR A 199 -6.24 -1.66 -9.63
CA TYR A 199 -6.19 -1.61 -11.08
C TYR A 199 -6.86 -0.34 -11.57
N THR A 200 -6.45 0.12 -12.74
CA THR A 200 -6.92 1.37 -13.33
C THR A 200 -7.15 1.21 -14.82
N ASP A 201 -8.13 1.94 -15.34
CA ASP A 201 -8.28 2.27 -16.75
C ASP A 201 -8.41 3.79 -16.82
N VAL A 202 -7.33 4.45 -17.24
CA VAL A 202 -7.22 5.92 -17.28
C VAL A 202 -7.10 6.45 -18.69
N ASP A 203 -6.59 5.61 -19.59
CA ASP A 203 -6.42 5.90 -21.02
C ASP A 203 -7.72 5.66 -21.81
N GLY A 204 -8.79 5.18 -21.15
CA GLY A 204 -10.07 4.87 -21.77
C GLY A 204 -10.04 3.68 -22.71
N GLU A 205 -9.11 2.74 -22.50
CA GLU A 205 -8.97 1.53 -23.32
C GLU A 205 -10.06 0.49 -23.01
N GLY A 206 -10.80 0.66 -21.92
CA GLY A 206 -11.82 -0.29 -21.48
C GLY A 206 -11.25 -1.59 -20.94
N LYS A 207 -9.96 -1.58 -20.54
CA LYS A 207 -9.23 -2.74 -20.02
C LYS A 207 -8.47 -2.40 -18.75
N TRP A 208 -8.43 -3.35 -17.82
CA TRP A 208 -7.71 -3.17 -16.56
C TRP A 208 -6.19 -3.24 -16.73
N LYS A 209 -5.51 -2.20 -16.25
CA LYS A 209 -4.06 -2.18 -16.05
C LYS A 209 -3.77 -2.24 -14.54
N LYS A 210 -2.84 -3.09 -14.13
CA LYS A 210 -2.47 -3.19 -12.70
C LYS A 210 -1.66 -1.97 -12.28
N CYS A 211 -2.08 -1.31 -11.21
CA CYS A 211 -1.34 -0.22 -10.57
C CYS A 211 -0.35 -0.83 -9.57
N PHE A 212 -0.84 -1.52 -8.53
CA PHE A 212 -0.02 -2.31 -7.61
C PHE A 212 -0.87 -3.31 -6.80
N ASP A 213 -0.21 -4.25 -6.13
CA ASP A 213 -0.81 -5.11 -5.10
C ASP A 213 0.08 -5.18 -3.86
N VAL A 214 -0.57 -5.38 -2.71
CA VAL A 214 0.08 -5.55 -1.41
C VAL A 214 -0.54 -6.75 -0.71
N LYS A 215 0.29 -7.75 -0.42
CA LYS A 215 -0.10 -8.98 0.31
C LYS A 215 -0.04 -8.77 1.82
N ASN A 216 -0.56 -9.74 2.57
CA ASN A 216 -0.58 -9.75 4.04
C ASN A 216 -1.22 -8.48 4.61
N VAL A 217 -2.32 -8.05 4.00
CA VAL A 217 -3.18 -6.96 4.46
C VAL A 217 -4.39 -7.58 5.10
N PHE A 218 -4.64 -7.26 6.37
CA PHE A 218 -5.73 -7.82 7.14
C PHE A 218 -6.72 -6.71 7.48
N LEU A 219 -7.92 -6.80 6.90
CA LEU A 219 -8.99 -5.83 7.09
C LEU A 219 -10.15 -6.48 7.88
N PRO A 220 -10.70 -5.79 8.89
CA PRO A 220 -11.85 -6.30 9.61
C PRO A 220 -13.13 -6.18 8.79
N THR A 221 -14.08 -7.06 9.05
CA THR A 221 -15.47 -6.87 8.59
C THR A 221 -16.21 -5.90 9.51
N GLY A 222 -17.30 -5.33 9.02
CA GLY A 222 -18.18 -4.43 9.77
C GLY A 222 -17.85 -2.94 9.61
N TYR A 223 -16.90 -2.60 8.74
CA TYR A 223 -16.53 -1.21 8.45
C TYR A 223 -17.38 -0.67 7.29
N TYR A 224 -17.30 0.62 7.03
CA TYR A 224 -18.13 1.34 6.07
C TYR A 224 -17.28 1.86 4.91
N PHE A 225 -17.85 1.80 3.70
CA PHE A 225 -17.27 2.50 2.56
C PHE A 225 -17.61 3.98 2.60
N ALA A 226 -16.63 4.83 2.28
CA ALA A 226 -16.86 6.22 1.97
C ALA A 226 -15.97 6.68 0.82
N VAL A 227 -16.36 7.78 0.19
CA VAL A 227 -15.54 8.48 -0.80
C VAL A 227 -15.55 9.96 -0.42
N SER A 228 -14.39 10.59 -0.44
CA SER A 228 -14.25 12.00 -0.13
C SER A 228 -13.44 12.74 -1.19
N GLY A 229 -13.68 14.04 -1.30
CA GLY A 229 -12.85 14.99 -2.01
C GLY A 229 -12.61 16.21 -1.13
N HIS A 230 -11.45 16.82 -1.30
CA HIS A 230 -11.06 18.06 -0.62
C HIS A 230 -10.48 19.02 -1.66
N THR A 231 -10.52 20.33 -1.38
CA THR A 231 -9.80 21.35 -2.16
C THR A 231 -9.19 22.41 -1.24
N GLY A 232 -7.93 22.76 -1.49
CA GLY A 232 -7.16 23.74 -0.75
C GLY A 232 -6.97 24.99 -1.59
N ASP A 233 -5.72 25.43 -1.73
CA ASP A 233 -5.37 26.57 -2.59
C ASP A 233 -5.45 26.23 -4.08
N LEU A 234 -5.10 25.00 -4.41
CA LEU A 234 -5.36 24.40 -5.70
C LEU A 234 -6.65 23.58 -5.56
N HIS A 235 -7.43 23.51 -6.63
CA HIS A 235 -8.76 22.95 -6.56
C HIS A 235 -9.13 22.33 -7.90
N ASP A 236 -9.94 21.27 -7.82
CA ASP A 236 -10.54 20.57 -8.94
C ASP A 236 -11.96 20.16 -8.56
N THR A 237 -12.76 19.92 -9.59
CA THR A 237 -14.04 19.23 -9.45
C THR A 237 -13.80 17.73 -9.39
N HIS A 238 -14.37 17.08 -8.37
CA HIS A 238 -14.31 15.64 -8.17
C HIS A 238 -15.72 15.04 -8.26
N ASP A 239 -15.97 14.29 -9.32
CA ASP A 239 -17.28 13.69 -9.60
C ASP A 239 -17.21 12.16 -9.52
N ILE A 240 -18.13 11.55 -8.78
CA ILE A 240 -18.39 10.11 -8.78
C ILE A 240 -19.47 9.82 -9.83
N LEU A 241 -19.11 9.02 -10.82
CA LEU A 241 -20.02 8.60 -11.90
C LEU A 241 -20.70 7.27 -11.59
N ALA A 242 -20.02 6.39 -10.84
CA ALA A 242 -20.58 5.18 -10.27
C ALA A 242 -19.64 4.58 -9.22
N PHE A 243 -20.20 3.95 -8.21
CA PHE A 243 -19.51 3.08 -7.25
C PHE A 243 -20.23 1.73 -7.24
N ARG A 244 -19.54 0.64 -7.54
CA ARG A 244 -20.12 -0.70 -7.54
C ARG A 244 -19.32 -1.61 -6.65
N MET A 245 -20.02 -2.39 -5.82
CA MET A 245 -19.38 -3.35 -4.93
C MET A 245 -19.86 -4.76 -5.27
N TYR A 246 -18.91 -5.70 -5.27
CA TYR A 246 -19.14 -7.12 -5.52
C TYR A 246 -18.52 -7.96 -4.41
N GLU A 247 -19.27 -8.92 -3.88
CA GLU A 247 -18.76 -9.95 -2.98
C GLU A 247 -18.09 -11.06 -3.80
N LEU A 248 -16.82 -11.34 -3.54
CA LEU A 248 -16.07 -12.33 -4.32
C LEU A 248 -16.23 -13.76 -3.82
N ASN A 249 -16.39 -13.95 -2.51
CA ASN A 249 -16.47 -15.27 -1.91
C ASN A 249 -17.85 -15.51 -1.30
N LEU A 250 -18.66 -16.33 -1.97
CA LEU A 250 -20.01 -16.68 -1.54
C LEU A 250 -20.03 -17.83 -0.53
N ASN A 251 -18.90 -18.50 -0.30
CA ASN A 251 -18.81 -19.49 0.76
C ASN A 251 -18.95 -18.73 2.08
N ARG A 252 -20.15 -18.78 2.66
CA ARG A 252 -20.44 -18.22 3.99
C ARG A 252 -19.30 -18.64 4.91
N PRO A 253 -18.46 -17.70 5.39
CA PRO A 253 -17.47 -18.06 6.37
C PRO A 253 -18.21 -18.69 7.55
N ASN A 254 -17.67 -19.75 8.14
CA ASN A 254 -18.19 -20.25 9.42
C ASN A 254 -18.39 -19.06 10.35
N THR A 255 -19.50 -19.01 11.11
CA THR A 255 -19.84 -17.86 11.98
C THR A 255 -18.66 -17.41 12.84
N GLU A 256 -17.82 -18.36 13.27
CA GLU A 256 -16.56 -18.11 13.99
C GLU A 256 -15.55 -17.25 13.21
N ASN A 257 -15.38 -17.48 11.90
CA ASN A 257 -14.48 -16.70 11.04
C ASN A 257 -15.00 -15.27 10.81
N VAL A 258 -16.32 -15.08 10.76
CA VAL A 258 -16.91 -13.73 10.66
C VAL A 258 -16.69 -12.98 11.97
N MET A 259 -17.00 -13.62 13.11
CA MET A 259 -16.82 -13.01 14.43
C MET A 259 -15.36 -12.66 14.72
N SER A 260 -14.41 -13.51 14.32
CA SER A 260 -12.98 -13.24 14.49
C SER A 260 -12.50 -12.07 13.61
N SER A 261 -12.98 -11.98 12.37
CA SER A 261 -12.67 -10.86 11.47
C SER A 261 -13.28 -9.54 11.95
N HIS A 262 -14.50 -9.56 12.53
CA HIS A 262 -15.17 -8.34 12.98
C HIS A 262 -14.45 -7.62 14.13
N ASN A 263 -13.85 -8.39 15.04
CA ASN A 263 -13.14 -7.85 16.21
C ASN A 263 -11.66 -7.53 15.93
N MET A 264 -11.19 -7.77 14.70
CA MET A 264 -9.82 -7.48 14.29
C MET A 264 -9.60 -5.97 14.12
N ILE A 265 -8.36 -5.54 14.30
CA ILE A 265 -7.90 -4.18 13.98
C ILE A 265 -7.13 -4.26 12.65
N PRO A 266 -7.25 -3.28 11.74
CA PRO A 266 -6.56 -3.37 10.45
C PRO A 266 -5.03 -3.28 10.58
N TYR A 267 -4.28 -4.18 9.93
CA TYR A 267 -2.82 -4.16 9.90
C TYR A 267 -2.24 -4.74 8.60
N HIS A 268 -0.97 -4.41 8.34
CA HIS A 268 -0.17 -4.95 7.24
C HIS A 268 1.13 -5.54 7.80
N LEU A 269 1.45 -6.77 7.42
CA LEU A 269 2.72 -7.41 7.77
C LEU A 269 3.73 -7.17 6.64
N ASP A 270 4.65 -6.21 6.85
CA ASP A 270 5.76 -5.98 5.92
C ASP A 270 6.87 -6.99 6.19
N GLU A 271 6.91 -8.07 5.40
CA GLU A 271 7.97 -9.08 5.48
C GLU A 271 9.36 -8.49 5.21
N LYS A 272 9.48 -7.43 4.39
CA LYS A 272 10.80 -6.88 4.04
C LYS A 272 11.42 -6.13 5.20
N GLU A 273 10.62 -5.41 5.97
CA GLU A 273 11.07 -4.72 7.17
C GLU A 273 11.61 -5.74 8.19
N ASN A 274 10.84 -6.82 8.44
CA ASN A 274 11.27 -7.92 9.29
C ASN A 274 12.55 -8.62 8.78
N ILE A 275 12.68 -8.85 7.46
CA ILE A 275 13.88 -9.45 6.86
C ILE A 275 15.09 -8.51 6.99
N LEU A 276 14.91 -7.21 6.76
CA LEU A 276 15.97 -6.20 6.86
C LEU A 276 16.46 -6.07 8.31
N GLU A 277 15.54 -6.02 9.28
CA GLU A 277 15.86 -6.03 10.71
C GLU A 277 16.62 -7.31 11.09
N THR A 278 16.11 -8.48 10.70
CA THR A 278 16.77 -9.77 10.96
C THR A 278 18.17 -9.84 10.32
N LYS A 279 18.35 -9.26 9.12
CA LYS A 279 19.65 -9.22 8.43
C LYS A 279 20.63 -8.27 9.12
N ASN A 280 20.16 -7.09 9.53
CA ASN A 280 20.96 -6.10 10.26
C ASN A 280 21.39 -6.65 11.62
N GLU A 281 20.49 -7.31 12.34
CA GLU A 281 20.77 -7.95 13.62
C GLU A 281 21.83 -9.07 13.45
N LYS A 282 21.66 -9.97 12.47
CA LYS A 282 22.66 -11.00 12.16
C LYS A 282 24.03 -10.41 11.76
N SER A 283 24.04 -9.34 10.96
CA SER A 283 25.27 -8.65 10.57
C SER A 283 25.99 -8.04 11.77
N PHE A 284 25.25 -7.38 12.67
CA PHE A 284 25.78 -6.81 13.90
C PHE A 284 26.43 -7.88 14.80
N PHE A 285 25.75 -9.01 15.03
CA PHE A 285 26.28 -10.10 15.84
C PHE A 285 27.50 -10.78 15.19
N TYR A 286 27.54 -10.89 13.85
CA TYR A 286 28.72 -11.42 13.15
C TYR A 286 29.92 -10.49 13.32
N ASN A 287 29.75 -9.18 13.11
CA ASN A 287 30.83 -8.20 13.28
C ASN A 287 31.35 -8.15 14.73
N LEU A 288 30.45 -8.24 15.71
CA LEU A 288 30.83 -8.29 17.13
C LEU A 288 31.65 -9.54 17.46
N LYS A 289 31.26 -10.71 16.93
CA LYS A 289 32.03 -11.97 17.10
C LYS A 289 33.43 -11.88 16.50
N VAL A 290 33.54 -11.33 15.29
CA VAL A 290 34.84 -11.14 14.62
C VAL A 290 35.73 -10.18 15.42
N PHE A 291 35.17 -9.08 15.92
CA PHE A 291 35.90 -8.12 16.75
C PHE A 291 36.42 -8.76 18.04
N ILE A 292 35.58 -9.52 18.76
CA ILE A 292 35.99 -10.23 19.98
C ILE A 292 37.10 -11.24 19.69
N LEU A 293 37.02 -11.97 18.58
CA LEU A 293 38.05 -12.93 18.18
C LEU A 293 39.41 -12.24 17.93
N ILE A 294 39.40 -11.07 17.30
CA ILE A 294 40.59 -10.25 17.06
C ILE A 294 41.17 -9.74 18.38
N CYS A 295 40.34 -9.28 19.32
CA CYS A 295 40.82 -8.86 20.64
C CYS A 295 41.47 -10.02 21.41
N ILE A 296 40.89 -11.22 21.35
CA ILE A 296 41.44 -12.41 21.99
C ILE A 296 42.81 -12.76 21.36
N THR A 297 42.92 -12.75 20.04
CA THR A 297 44.19 -13.10 19.36
C THR A 297 45.29 -12.08 19.66
N ILE A 298 44.96 -10.78 19.69
CA ILE A 298 45.90 -9.72 20.08
C ILE A 298 46.33 -9.91 21.54
N SER A 299 45.40 -10.19 22.45
CA SER A 299 45.73 -10.41 23.86
C SER A 299 46.66 -11.62 24.03
N ILE A 300 46.42 -12.72 23.31
CA ILE A 300 47.30 -13.91 23.32
C ILE A 300 48.69 -13.56 22.79
N LEU A 301 48.80 -12.79 21.70
CA LEU A 301 50.09 -12.36 21.15
C LEU A 301 50.86 -11.48 22.13
N ILE A 302 50.19 -10.53 22.79
CA ILE A 302 50.81 -9.68 23.82
C ILE A 302 51.34 -10.54 24.98
N PHE A 303 50.54 -11.50 25.46
CA PHE A 303 50.97 -12.43 26.49
C PHE A 303 52.17 -13.27 26.05
N ALA A 304 52.17 -13.80 24.83
CA ALA A 304 53.28 -14.58 24.29
C ALA A 304 54.57 -13.77 24.17
N VAL A 305 54.49 -12.51 23.74
CA VAL A 305 55.64 -11.60 23.69
C VAL A 305 56.14 -11.27 25.09
N TYR A 306 55.25 -10.96 26.03
CA TYR A 306 55.61 -10.67 27.42
C TYR A 306 56.37 -11.84 28.06
N TYR A 307 55.80 -13.04 28.01
CA TYR A 307 56.44 -14.24 28.56
C TYR A 307 57.69 -14.65 27.78
N GLY A 308 57.72 -14.44 26.45
CA GLY A 308 58.91 -14.67 25.63
C GLY A 308 60.08 -13.77 26.02
N LEU A 309 59.82 -12.49 26.25
CA LEU A 309 60.83 -11.53 26.74
C LEU A 309 61.31 -11.87 28.16
N GLU A 310 60.39 -12.25 29.05
CA GLU A 310 60.74 -12.67 30.40
C GLU A 310 61.60 -13.95 30.40
N TYR A 311 61.23 -14.94 29.60
CA TYR A 311 62.02 -16.15 29.40
C TYR A 311 63.41 -15.86 28.83
N TYR A 312 63.51 -14.97 27.84
CA TYR A 312 64.78 -14.57 27.23
C TYR A 312 65.70 -13.84 28.22
N LYS A 313 65.15 -12.88 28.99
CA LYS A 313 65.89 -12.19 30.07
C LYS A 313 66.43 -13.18 31.10
N ASN A 314 65.60 -14.13 31.54
CA ASN A 314 66.00 -15.17 32.48
C ASN A 314 67.10 -16.08 31.91
N ARG A 315 67.10 -16.37 30.61
CA ARG A 315 68.14 -17.17 29.96
C ARG A 315 69.49 -16.45 29.90
N ILE A 316 69.50 -15.15 29.55
CA ILE A 316 70.71 -14.31 29.57
C ILE A 316 71.29 -14.21 30.99
N ALA A 317 70.43 -14.04 32.00
CA ALA A 317 70.88 -13.98 33.39
C ALA A 317 71.55 -15.29 33.84
N LYS A 318 71.05 -16.45 33.38
CA LYS A 318 71.66 -17.76 33.65
C LYS A 318 72.96 -17.99 32.87
N SER A 319 73.08 -17.53 31.62
CA SER A 319 74.31 -17.72 30.84
C SER A 319 75.50 -16.92 31.38
N ARG A 320 75.27 -15.71 31.91
CA ARG A 320 76.34 -14.90 32.53
C ARG A 320 76.91 -15.52 33.80
N LYS A 321 76.17 -16.38 34.50
CA LYS A 321 76.64 -17.04 35.74
C LYS A 321 77.63 -18.19 35.50
N ARG A 322 77.88 -18.61 34.24
CA ARG A 322 78.79 -19.74 33.92
C ARG A 322 80.24 -19.34 33.57
N PHE A 323 80.61 -18.07 33.74
CA PHE A 323 81.97 -17.58 33.44
C PHE A 323 82.73 -17.05 34.68
N TYR A 324 82.36 -17.50 35.87
CA TYR A 324 83.24 -17.54 37.04
C TYR A 324 83.56 -19.01 37.31
#